data_AF-X1DU61-F1
#
_entry.id   AF-X1DU61-F1
#
_cell.length_a   1.000
_cell.length_b   1.000
_cell.length_c   1.000
_cell.angle_alpha   90.00
_cell.angle_beta   90.00
_cell.angle_gamma   90.00
#
_symmetry.space_group_name_H-M   'P 1'
#
loop_
_entity.id
_entity.type
_entity.pdbx_description
1 polymer ?
#
loop_
_entity_poly.entity_id
_entity_poly.type
_entity_poly.pdbx_seq_one_letter_code
_entity_poly.pdbx_strand_id
1 'polypeptide(L)'
;MAKKSTDLIMRDRLQFTLDASGDLDVVYGRIDLSDYVNTVQKKGLAVKEVRFQVRNPATANTGSFNQQLAVEGATTTDPTVAFLKLFATTTAYENAADVGL
;
A
#
# COMPACT_ATOMS: atom_id res chain seq x y z
N MET A 1 -6.51 -3.31 -15.21
CA MET A 1 -7.46 -3.53 -16.31
C MET A 1 -8.65 -2.61 -16.05
N ALA A 2 -8.84 -1.56 -16.85
CA ALA A 2 -9.99 -0.66 -16.72
C ALA A 2 -11.26 -1.43 -17.13
N LYS A 3 -12.30 -1.44 -16.29
CA LYS A 3 -13.53 -2.18 -16.58
C LYS A 3 -14.53 -1.34 -17.40
N LYS A 4 -14.41 -0.01 -17.37
CA LYS A 4 -15.18 0.93 -18.20
C LYS A 4 -14.25 1.96 -18.86
N SER A 5 -14.68 2.52 -19.98
CA SER A 5 -13.96 3.57 -20.73
C SER A 5 -13.70 4.84 -19.91
N THR A 6 -14.43 5.06 -18.83
CA THR A 6 -14.29 6.20 -17.92
C THR A 6 -13.44 5.90 -16.68
N ASP A 7 -12.93 4.68 -16.52
CA ASP A 7 -12.12 4.32 -15.36
C ASP A 7 -10.72 4.91 -15.51
N LEU A 8 -10.35 5.82 -14.61
CA LEU A 8 -8.98 6.33 -14.50
C LEU A 8 -8.14 5.37 -13.65
N ILE A 9 -7.01 4.90 -14.18
CA ILE A 9 -6.05 4.08 -13.44
C ILE A 9 -4.89 4.96 -13.01
N MET A 10 -4.85 5.32 -11.73
CA MET A 10 -3.70 5.96 -11.11
C MET A 10 -2.70 4.89 -10.67
N ARG A 11 -1.42 5.09 -10.97
CA ARG A 11 -0.34 4.20 -10.55
C ARG A 11 0.76 5.04 -9.96
N ASP A 12 1.18 4.68 -8.77
CA ASP A 12 2.32 5.29 -8.11
C ASP A 12 3.24 4.22 -7.53
N ARG A 13 4.49 4.59 -7.29
CA ARG A 13 5.52 3.73 -6.71
C ARG A 13 6.03 4.38 -5.44
N LEU A 14 5.67 3.77 -4.32
CA LEU A 14 6.22 4.11 -3.02
C LEU A 14 7.41 3.21 -2.70
N GLN A 15 8.45 3.79 -2.07
CA GLN A 15 9.61 3.07 -1.55
C GLN A 15 9.80 3.49 -0.10
N PHE A 16 9.98 2.49 0.76
CA PHE A 16 10.21 2.66 2.19
C PHE A 16 11.58 2.09 2.54
N THR A 17 12.26 2.71 3.49
CA THR A 17 13.52 2.23 4.04
C THR A 17 13.25 1.78 5.47
N LEU A 18 13.57 0.53 5.78
CA LEU A 18 13.45 -0.01 7.13
C LEU A 18 14.63 0.45 7.99
N ASP A 19 14.43 0.49 9.31
CA ASP A 19 15.51 0.80 10.25
C ASP A 19 16.49 -0.38 10.43
N ALA A 20 17.48 -0.21 11.33
CA ALA A 20 18.48 -1.22 11.61
C ALA A 20 17.91 -2.51 12.25
N SER A 21 16.73 -2.44 12.85
CA SER A 21 16.00 -3.57 13.43
C SER A 21 15.07 -4.25 12.41
N GLY A 22 14.88 -3.64 11.23
CA GLY A 22 13.95 -4.10 10.21
C GLY A 22 12.52 -3.58 10.38
N ASP A 23 12.33 -2.61 11.29
CA ASP A 23 11.04 -2.04 11.63
C ASP A 23 10.80 -0.71 10.93
N LEU A 24 9.53 -0.33 10.86
CA LEU A 24 9.09 0.97 10.36
C LEU A 24 7.79 1.35 11.09
N ASP A 25 7.75 2.54 11.66
CA ASP A 25 6.52 3.11 12.21
C ASP A 25 5.43 3.24 11.13
N VAL A 26 4.16 3.38 11.54
CA VAL A 26 3.07 3.56 10.58
C VAL A 26 3.29 4.79 9.72
N VAL A 27 3.52 4.57 8.42
CA VAL A 27 3.67 5.65 7.43
C VAL A 27 2.33 5.91 6.76
N TYR A 28 1.83 7.14 6.90
CA TYR A 28 0.61 7.58 6.22
C TYR A 28 0.95 8.21 4.87
N GLY A 29 0.51 7.55 3.80
CA GLY A 29 0.38 8.15 2.48
C GLY A 29 -0.99 8.81 2.31
N ARG A 30 -1.08 9.87 1.51
CA ARG A 30 -2.37 10.46 1.12
C ARG A 30 -2.57 10.27 -0.38
N ILE A 31 -3.76 9.81 -0.76
CA ILE A 31 -4.21 9.86 -2.16
C ILE A 31 -5.01 11.15 -2.30
N ASP A 32 -4.43 12.15 -2.97
CA ASP A 32 -5.15 13.40 -3.24
C ASP A 32 -6.09 13.23 -4.44
N LEU A 33 -7.36 13.54 -4.23
CA LEU A 33 -8.41 13.48 -5.24
C LEU A 33 -8.96 14.87 -5.59
N SER A 34 -8.35 15.94 -5.08
CA SER A 34 -8.79 17.33 -5.26
C SER A 34 -8.84 17.76 -6.73
N ASP A 35 -7.91 17.26 -7.56
CA ASP A 35 -7.91 17.53 -9.00
C ASP A 35 -9.03 16.79 -9.77
N TYR A 36 -9.64 15.78 -9.14
CA TYR A 36 -10.67 14.94 -9.75
C TYR A 36 -12.09 15.24 -9.23
N VAL A 37 -12.26 16.36 -8.52
CA VAL A 37 -13.57 16.89 -8.13
C VAL A 37 -13.92 18.11 -8.98
N ASN A 38 -15.10 18.07 -9.59
CA ASN A 38 -15.71 19.23 -10.24
C ASN A 38 -16.75 19.83 -9.30
N THR A 39 -16.38 20.93 -8.65
CA THR A 39 -17.24 21.65 -7.69
C THR A 39 -18.48 22.25 -8.35
N VAL A 40 -18.35 22.77 -9.57
CA VAL A 40 -19.46 23.39 -10.33
C VAL A 40 -20.53 22.37 -10.69
N GLN A 41 -20.11 21.18 -11.14
CA GLN A 41 -21.02 20.10 -11.52
C GLN A 41 -21.38 19.15 -10.38
N LYS A 42 -20.83 19.36 -9.16
CA LYS A 42 -20.98 18.47 -8.00
C LYS A 42 -20.65 17.01 -8.31
N LYS A 43 -19.61 16.79 -9.11
CA LYS A 43 -19.14 15.44 -9.48
C LYS A 43 -17.76 15.20 -8.86
N GLY A 44 -17.53 13.99 -8.37
CA GLY A 44 -16.24 13.57 -7.84
C GLY A 44 -15.90 12.16 -8.29
N LEU A 45 -14.62 11.83 -8.19
CA LEU A 45 -14.13 10.47 -8.45
C LEU A 45 -14.42 9.58 -7.24
N ALA A 46 -15.12 8.47 -7.45
CA ALA A 46 -15.30 7.43 -6.44
C ALA A 46 -14.20 6.38 -6.58
N VAL A 47 -13.52 6.07 -5.47
CA VAL A 47 -12.52 5.00 -5.43
C VAL A 47 -13.22 3.66 -5.49
N LYS A 48 -13.04 2.93 -6.59
CA LYS A 48 -13.64 1.61 -6.81
C LYS A 48 -12.84 0.47 -6.17
N GLU A 49 -11.52 0.55 -6.26
CA GLU A 49 -10.61 -0.49 -5.80
C GLU A 49 -9.22 0.11 -5.59
N VAL A 50 -8.56 -0.27 -4.50
CA VAL A 50 -7.14 0.00 -4.27
C VAL A 50 -6.39 -1.32 -4.39
N ARG A 51 -5.35 -1.35 -5.21
CA ARG A 51 -4.49 -2.53 -5.39
C ARG A 51 -3.09 -2.21 -4.92
N PHE A 52 -2.59 -2.99 -3.97
CA PHE A 52 -1.20 -2.95 -3.55
C PHE A 52 -0.42 -4.03 -4.29
N GLN A 53 0.70 -3.64 -4.88
CA GLN A 53 1.67 -4.57 -5.44
C GLN A 53 2.96 -4.42 -4.65
N VAL A 54 3.13 -5.29 -3.67
CA VAL A 54 4.33 -5.33 -2.85
C VAL A 54 5.43 -6.01 -3.65
N ARG A 55 6.61 -5.40 -3.69
CA ARG A 55 7.70 -5.80 -4.57
C ARG A 55 9.06 -5.63 -3.89
N ASN A 56 9.97 -6.58 -4.11
CA ASN A 56 11.38 -6.39 -3.80
C ASN A 56 12.13 -5.93 -5.08
N PRO A 57 12.61 -4.67 -5.14
CA PRO A 57 13.26 -4.12 -6.33
C PRO A 57 14.60 -4.78 -6.67
N ALA A 58 15.21 -5.52 -5.73
CA ALA A 58 16.49 -6.22 -5.94
C ALA A 58 16.31 -7.59 -6.63
N THR A 59 15.08 -8.07 -6.81
CA THR A 59 14.79 -9.40 -7.37
C THR A 59 14.39 -9.34 -8.84
N ALA A 60 14.76 -10.36 -9.62
CA ALA A 60 14.36 -10.48 -11.03
C ALA A 60 12.83 -10.65 -11.17
N ASN A 61 12.18 -11.35 -10.23
CA ASN A 61 10.72 -11.45 -10.14
C ASN A 61 10.15 -10.49 -9.09
N THR A 62 10.08 -9.21 -9.47
CA THR A 62 9.62 -8.12 -8.61
C THR A 62 8.17 -8.27 -8.10
N GLY A 63 7.37 -9.21 -8.59
CA GLY A 63 5.97 -9.41 -8.16
C GLY A 63 5.80 -10.21 -6.86
N SER A 64 6.88 -10.75 -6.30
CA SER A 64 6.82 -11.58 -5.09
C SER A 64 7.22 -10.77 -3.86
N PHE A 65 6.41 -10.83 -2.81
CA PHE A 65 6.75 -10.32 -1.49
C PHE A 65 7.23 -11.46 -0.61
N ASN A 66 8.49 -11.39 -0.18
CA ASN A 66 9.02 -12.29 0.81
C ASN A 66 8.64 -11.80 2.21
N GLN A 67 7.80 -12.56 2.92
CA GLN A 67 7.34 -12.22 4.26
C GLN A 67 8.49 -12.08 5.25
N GLN A 68 9.59 -12.82 5.09
CA GLN A 68 10.71 -12.76 6.02
C GLN A 68 11.53 -11.45 5.92
N LEU A 69 11.36 -10.65 4.85
CA LEU A 69 12.02 -9.35 4.54
C LEU A 69 13.57 -9.30 4.56
N ALA A 70 14.24 -10.20 5.30
CA ALA A 70 15.66 -10.23 5.58
C ALA A 70 16.41 -11.37 4.84
N VAL A 71 15.73 -12.48 4.50
CA VAL A 71 16.36 -13.64 3.83
C VAL A 71 15.46 -14.19 2.73
N GLU A 72 15.89 -14.05 1.48
CA GLU A 72 15.18 -14.58 0.29
C GLU A 72 15.06 -16.11 0.33
N GLY A 73 13.83 -16.64 0.22
CA GLY A 73 13.58 -18.09 0.09
C GLY A 73 13.49 -18.90 1.40
N ALA A 74 13.46 -18.25 2.56
CA ALA A 74 13.30 -18.94 3.84
C ALA A 74 11.89 -19.53 4.05
N THR A 75 11.82 -20.73 4.65
CA THR A 75 10.58 -21.47 4.93
C THR A 75 9.93 -21.04 6.24
N THR A 76 8.59 -21.03 6.29
CA THR A 76 7.71 -20.49 7.34
C THR A 76 7.76 -21.18 8.72
N THR A 77 8.78 -21.98 9.01
CA THR A 77 8.86 -22.83 10.22
C THR A 77 9.77 -22.28 11.34
N ASP A 78 10.36 -21.09 11.21
CA ASP A 78 11.19 -20.45 12.25
C ASP A 78 10.56 -19.10 12.71
N PRO A 79 10.47 -18.79 14.03
CA PRO A 79 9.52 -17.83 14.60
C PRO A 79 9.97 -16.36 14.60
N THR A 80 10.91 -15.94 13.76
CA THR A 80 11.10 -14.51 13.44
C THR A 80 10.18 -14.13 12.28
N VAL A 81 8.88 -14.22 12.52
CA VAL A 81 7.86 -14.04 11.49
C VAL A 81 7.74 -12.54 11.21
N ALA A 82 8.31 -12.07 10.11
CA ALA A 82 8.08 -10.70 9.67
C ALA A 82 6.67 -10.58 9.06
N PHE A 83 5.92 -9.59 9.52
CA PHE A 83 4.55 -9.34 9.12
C PHE A 83 4.45 -7.98 8.42
N LEU A 84 3.67 -7.93 7.35
CA LEU A 84 3.33 -6.68 6.68
C LEU A 84 1.85 -6.40 6.86
N LYS A 85 1.53 -5.23 7.44
CA LYS A 85 0.16 -4.72 7.56
C LYS A 85 -0.01 -3.54 6.60
N LEU A 86 -0.99 -3.64 5.71
CA LEU A 86 -1.37 -2.58 4.78
C LEU A 86 -2.87 -2.34 4.95
N PHE A 87 -3.25 -1.08 5.11
CA PHE A 87 -4.64 -0.69 5.24
C PHE A 87 -4.87 0.67 4.56
N ALA A 88 -6.10 0.90 4.13
CA ALA A 88 -6.54 2.17 3.55
C ALA A 88 -7.75 2.66 4.33
N THR A 89 -7.68 3.90 4.83
CA THR A 89 -8.77 4.54 5.56
C THR A 89 -9.29 5.74 4.77
N THR A 90 -10.52 6.15 5.06
CA THR A 90 -11.10 7.40 4.54
C THR A 90 -10.82 8.60 5.45
N THR A 91 -10.31 8.33 6.64
CA THR A 91 -10.01 9.25 7.74
C THR A 91 -8.49 9.43 7.85
N ALA A 92 -8.02 10.67 7.85
CA ALA A 92 -6.60 10.96 7.92
C ALA A 92 -6.07 10.77 9.35
N TYR A 93 -4.87 10.21 9.47
CA TYR A 93 -4.09 10.14 10.73
C TYR A 93 -4.73 9.36 11.89
N GLU A 94 -5.65 8.45 11.60
CA GLU A 94 -6.11 7.50 12.62
C GLU A 94 -5.04 6.46 12.88
N ASN A 95 -4.71 6.28 14.16
CA ASN A 95 -3.80 5.23 14.59
C ASN A 95 -4.40 3.86 14.26
N ALA A 96 -3.60 2.94 13.71
CA ALA A 96 -4.05 1.59 13.38
C ALA A 96 -4.68 0.88 14.60
N ALA A 97 -4.11 1.12 15.79
CA ALA A 97 -4.63 0.57 17.04
C ALA A 97 -6.06 1.04 17.38
N ASP A 98 -6.41 2.29 17.03
CA ASP A 98 -7.69 2.90 17.40
C ASP A 98 -8.85 2.38 16.53
N VAL A 99 -8.53 1.83 15.35
CA VAL A 99 -9.49 1.21 14.42
C VAL A 99 -9.46 -0.32 14.46
N GLY A 100 -8.76 -0.90 15.45
CA GLY A 100 -8.70 -2.34 15.67
C GLY A 100 -7.89 -3.11 14.62
N LEU A 101 -6.90 -2.45 13.99
CA LEU A 101 -6.04 -3.04 12.97
C LEU A 101 -4.73 -3.56 13.52
#